data_AF-A0A956LW27-F1
#
_entry.id   AF-A0A956LW27-F1
#
_cell.length_a   1.000
_cell.length_b   1.000
_cell.length_c   1.000
_cell.angle_alpha   90.00
_cell.angle_beta   90.00
_cell.angle_gamma   90.00
#
_symmetry.space_group_name_H-M   'P 1'
#
loop_
_entity.id
_entity.type
_entity.pdbx_description
1 polymer ?
#
loop_
_entity_poly.entity_id
_entity_poly.type
_entity_poly.pdbx_seq_one_letter_code
_entity_poly.pdbx_strand_id
1 'polypeptide(L)'
;MLPTLRTKRFLICASTTTLLLATFLIAALVSASRSDASDCDGTTVGFTPLVDLIGGEYQGYSGGLYPGETNVRPASHEEAGREQAAQVVPRDSAGNPDPVAGKIGFVTIGMSNTQSESIRFLEETHHDPLKSPQLILIQGAAGGQVAERIIDPESPYWDYVDQQVATAGLTPQQVQVFWLKEANPGPTEPFPEHAQILSDQLAIIVQILRDKFPNGRLCFLSSRIYAGYASTGLNPEPYAYESCFSVRWLIEDQIEGDPALNYDPERGPVEAPWLSWAAYLWADGLQPRSDGLIWECIDYLDDGTHPSTSGSLKVANMLLDWIHNDTATRWYFAAPASVGVEESAGAPVVASPNPFRDRVTLTWTVGSATGSGLVEAAVFDARGRRIRTLRVDTRDRGSLDWNGTTDSGERVPAGAYWVQWRNADGESGRTQVLLLR
;
A
#
# COMPACT_ATOMS: atom_id res chain seq x y z
N MET A 1 22.55 85.29 8.61
CA MET A 1 21.09 85.07 8.56
C MET A 1 20.75 84.51 7.18
N LEU A 2 20.09 83.34 7.14
CA LEU A 2 19.60 82.55 5.98
C LEU A 2 20.66 82.02 4.98
N PRO A 3 20.36 80.95 4.21
CA PRO A 3 19.79 79.65 4.58
C PRO A 3 20.57 78.44 3.96
N THR A 4 20.37 77.23 4.47
CA THR A 4 20.88 75.97 3.87
C THR A 4 19.76 75.15 3.24
N LEU A 5 19.96 74.75 1.98
CA LEU A 5 19.09 73.89 1.18
C LEU A 5 19.85 72.62 0.74
N ARG A 6 19.28 71.48 1.11
CA ARG A 6 19.20 70.16 0.45
C ARG A 6 20.39 69.60 -0.36
N THR A 7 20.74 68.37 -0.02
CA THR A 7 21.10 67.32 -1.02
C THR A 7 20.44 65.99 -0.65
N LYS A 8 19.70 65.41 -1.60
CA LYS A 8 19.06 64.09 -1.53
C LYS A 8 20.11 62.99 -1.70
N ARG A 9 19.97 61.86 -0.99
CA ARG A 9 20.61 60.58 -1.35
C ARG A 9 19.52 59.53 -1.59
N PHE A 10 19.55 58.95 -2.79
CA PHE A 10 18.83 57.73 -3.17
C PHE A 10 19.50 56.53 -2.48
N LEU A 11 18.71 55.66 -1.84
CA LEU A 11 19.13 54.30 -1.52
C LEU A 11 18.52 53.34 -2.53
N ILE A 12 19.38 52.60 -3.21
CA ILE A 12 19.06 51.44 -4.04
C ILE A 12 18.95 50.24 -3.09
N CYS A 13 17.81 49.55 -3.11
CA CYS A 13 17.58 48.31 -2.37
C CYS A 13 18.04 47.15 -3.25
N ALA A 14 19.12 46.46 -2.87
CA ALA A 14 19.52 45.20 -3.48
C ALA A 14 18.90 44.05 -2.67
N SER A 15 18.06 43.25 -3.32
CA SER A 15 17.48 42.03 -2.77
C SER A 15 18.48 40.90 -2.94
N THR A 16 18.92 40.30 -1.82
CA THR A 16 19.64 39.04 -1.79
C THR A 16 18.72 37.98 -1.20
N THR A 17 18.29 37.06 -2.06
CA THR A 17 17.60 35.83 -1.70
C THR A 17 18.61 34.86 -1.07
N THR A 18 18.52 34.64 0.23
CA THR A 18 19.34 33.63 0.92
C THR A 18 18.52 32.36 1.07
N LEU A 19 18.87 31.32 0.31
CA LEU A 19 18.35 29.97 0.46
C LEU A 19 18.95 29.37 1.73
N LEU A 20 18.20 29.32 2.82
CA LEU A 20 18.59 28.64 4.06
C LEU A 20 18.24 27.15 3.93
N LEU A 21 19.24 26.30 3.68
CA LEU A 21 19.17 24.88 3.99
C LEU A 21 19.22 24.74 5.52
N ALA A 22 18.04 24.62 6.15
CA ALA A 22 17.96 24.23 7.56
C ALA A 22 18.17 22.71 7.66
N THR A 23 19.40 22.29 7.97
CA THR A 23 19.69 20.93 8.40
C THR A 23 19.23 20.80 9.85
N PHE A 24 18.05 20.22 10.06
CA PHE A 24 17.64 19.80 11.40
C PHE A 24 18.42 18.53 11.75
N LEU A 25 19.54 18.68 12.45
CA LEU A 25 20.08 17.62 13.28
C LEU A 25 19.21 17.57 14.54
N ILE A 26 18.21 16.69 14.55
CA ILE A 26 17.61 16.27 15.82
C ILE A 26 18.69 15.47 16.52
N ALA A 27 19.30 16.06 17.56
CA ALA A 27 20.23 15.36 18.41
C ALA A 27 19.45 14.27 19.15
N ALA A 28 19.52 13.04 18.65
CA ALA A 28 19.19 11.88 19.43
C ALA A 28 20.15 11.88 20.63
N LEU A 29 19.64 12.18 21.82
CA LEU A 29 20.29 11.78 23.06
C LEU A 29 20.20 10.25 23.13
N VAL A 30 21.07 9.59 22.36
CA VAL A 30 21.37 8.18 22.54
C VAL A 30 22.19 8.12 23.82
N SER A 31 21.54 7.88 24.95
CA SER A 31 22.21 7.13 26.00
C SER A 31 22.60 5.82 25.34
N ALA A 32 23.88 5.66 24.99
CA ALA A 32 24.41 4.41 24.49
C ALA A 32 24.38 3.40 25.64
N SER A 33 23.22 2.83 25.90
CA SER A 33 23.13 1.48 26.45
C SER A 33 23.92 0.61 25.49
N ARG A 34 24.89 -0.15 26.01
CA ARG A 34 25.49 -1.24 25.26
C ARG A 34 24.34 -2.14 24.82
N SER A 35 23.97 -2.12 23.55
CA SER A 35 23.17 -3.19 22.98
C SER A 35 24.07 -4.41 22.91
N ASP A 36 23.64 -5.50 23.52
CA ASP A 36 24.26 -6.79 23.23
C ASP A 36 24.02 -7.14 21.76
N ALA A 37 24.86 -8.00 21.18
CA ALA A 37 24.64 -8.47 19.81
C ALA A 37 23.29 -9.21 19.72
N SER A 38 22.67 -9.22 18.54
CA SER A 38 21.44 -9.98 18.25
C SER A 38 21.54 -11.41 18.74
N ASP A 39 20.48 -11.91 19.38
CA ASP A 39 20.39 -13.30 19.83
C ASP A 39 19.98 -14.20 18.65
N CYS A 40 20.91 -14.51 17.75
CA CYS A 40 20.62 -15.34 16.58
C CYS A 40 20.20 -16.78 16.90
N ASP A 41 20.26 -17.23 18.16
CA ASP A 41 19.71 -18.52 18.59
C ASP A 41 18.19 -18.46 18.82
N GLY A 42 17.62 -17.26 18.99
CA GLY A 42 16.19 -16.95 19.12
C GLY A 42 15.39 -17.17 17.83
N THR A 43 15.52 -18.35 17.23
CA THR A 43 14.97 -18.71 15.91
C THR A 43 13.47 -19.03 15.91
N THR A 44 12.84 -19.11 17.08
CA THR A 44 11.38 -19.32 17.26
C THR A 44 11.00 -18.97 18.70
N VAL A 45 9.78 -18.45 18.89
CA VAL A 45 9.10 -18.31 20.20
C VAL A 45 7.90 -19.24 20.33
N GLY A 46 7.58 -20.02 19.30
CA GLY A 46 6.54 -21.05 19.31
C GLY A 46 5.12 -20.50 19.22
N PHE A 47 4.95 -19.24 18.83
CA PHE A 47 3.63 -18.64 18.61
C PHE A 47 3.14 -18.90 17.19
N THR A 48 1.84 -19.11 17.04
CA THR A 48 1.22 -19.32 15.73
C THR A 48 0.83 -17.97 15.12
N PRO A 49 1.25 -17.63 13.89
CA PRO A 49 0.85 -16.39 13.22
C PRO A 49 -0.67 -16.25 13.15
N LEU A 50 -1.22 -15.03 13.20
CA LEU A 50 -2.68 -14.82 13.19
C LEU A 50 -3.36 -15.52 12.01
N VAL A 51 -2.75 -15.47 10.84
CA VAL A 51 -3.27 -16.11 9.62
C VAL A 51 -3.37 -17.64 9.71
N ASP A 52 -2.59 -18.24 10.61
CA ASP A 52 -2.51 -19.68 10.82
C ASP A 52 -3.23 -20.13 12.10
N LEU A 53 -3.65 -19.17 12.94
CA LEU A 53 -4.32 -19.40 14.23
C LEU A 53 -5.85 -19.56 14.07
N ILE A 54 -6.37 -19.73 12.85
CA ILE A 54 -7.81 -19.97 12.62
C ILE A 54 -8.24 -21.28 13.29
N GLY A 55 -9.30 -21.24 14.11
CA GLY A 55 -9.75 -22.37 14.94
C GLY A 55 -8.87 -22.67 16.15
N GLY A 56 -7.86 -21.84 16.42
CA GLY A 56 -7.03 -21.86 17.63
C GLY A 56 -7.11 -20.54 18.39
N GLU A 57 -6.44 -20.50 19.55
CA GLU A 57 -6.41 -19.31 20.41
C GLU A 57 -5.01 -19.04 20.95
N TYR A 58 -4.70 -17.75 21.12
CA TYR A 58 -3.58 -17.25 21.89
C TYR A 58 -4.12 -16.56 23.15
N GLN A 59 -3.83 -17.14 24.31
CA GLN A 59 -4.28 -16.62 25.61
C GLN A 59 -5.79 -16.26 25.66
N GLY A 60 -6.63 -17.06 25.00
CA GLY A 60 -8.09 -16.87 24.96
C GLY A 60 -8.61 -15.96 23.83
N TYR A 61 -7.75 -15.50 22.93
CA TYR A 61 -8.13 -14.71 21.75
C TYR A 61 -7.89 -15.53 20.49
N SER A 62 -8.90 -15.59 19.61
CA SER A 62 -8.85 -16.37 18.38
C SER A 62 -7.84 -15.85 17.37
N GLY A 63 -7.56 -16.59 16.30
CA GLY A 63 -6.77 -16.12 15.15
C GLY A 63 -7.59 -15.41 14.07
N GLY A 64 -6.97 -15.25 12.90
CA GLY A 64 -7.50 -14.53 11.74
C GLY A 64 -7.11 -13.05 11.71
N LEU A 65 -7.13 -12.45 10.52
CA LEU A 65 -6.86 -11.01 10.33
C LEU A 65 -8.12 -10.14 10.51
N TYR A 66 -9.31 -10.75 10.42
CA TYR A 66 -10.60 -10.06 10.45
C TYR A 66 -11.60 -10.82 11.34
N PRO A 67 -12.74 -10.17 11.74
CA PRO A 67 -13.74 -10.80 12.59
C PRO A 67 -14.24 -12.13 12.05
N GLY A 68 -14.51 -13.08 12.95
CA GLY A 68 -14.99 -14.41 12.59
C GLY A 68 -13.90 -15.39 12.15
N GLU A 69 -12.66 -15.20 12.64
CA GLU A 69 -11.53 -16.11 12.43
C GLU A 69 -11.19 -16.33 10.95
N THR A 70 -11.13 -15.24 10.18
CA THR A 70 -10.87 -15.29 8.75
C THR A 70 -9.71 -14.39 8.35
N ASN A 71 -9.01 -14.77 7.30
CA ASN A 71 -8.01 -13.94 6.64
C ASN A 71 -8.61 -13.15 5.46
N VAL A 72 -9.91 -13.27 5.24
CA VAL A 72 -10.64 -12.60 4.16
C VAL A 72 -11.40 -11.42 4.74
N ARG A 73 -11.15 -10.24 4.18
CA ARG A 73 -11.87 -9.01 4.54
C ARG A 73 -13.39 -9.23 4.40
N PRO A 74 -14.23 -8.84 5.39
CA PRO A 74 -15.67 -8.98 5.28
C PRO A 74 -16.22 -8.26 4.06
N ALA A 75 -17.19 -8.86 3.37
CA ALA A 75 -17.67 -8.38 2.06
C ALA A 75 -18.18 -6.93 2.07
N SER A 76 -18.83 -6.49 3.15
CA SER A 76 -19.26 -5.09 3.32
C SER A 76 -18.08 -4.13 3.47
N HIS A 77 -17.04 -4.55 4.18
CA HIS A 77 -15.83 -3.74 4.38
C HIS A 77 -14.96 -3.71 3.12
N GLU A 78 -14.92 -4.82 2.39
CA GLU A 78 -14.31 -4.93 1.05
C GLU A 78 -14.95 -3.98 0.05
N GLU A 79 -16.28 -3.94 -0.04
CA GLU A 79 -16.96 -3.00 -0.94
C GLU A 79 -16.69 -1.55 -0.53
N ALA A 80 -16.80 -1.24 0.77
CA ALA A 80 -16.49 0.09 1.27
C ALA A 80 -15.04 0.51 0.96
N GLY A 81 -14.07 -0.40 1.10
CA GLY A 81 -12.67 -0.15 0.73
C GLY A 81 -12.50 0.17 -0.75
N ARG A 82 -13.22 -0.54 -1.64
CA ARG A 82 -13.25 -0.25 -3.09
C ARG A 82 -13.87 1.11 -3.39
N GLU A 83 -14.95 1.45 -2.70
CA GLU A 83 -15.61 2.76 -2.83
C GLU A 83 -14.68 3.90 -2.38
N GLN A 84 -14.01 3.76 -1.23
CA GLN A 84 -13.03 4.74 -0.76
C GLN A 84 -11.84 4.86 -1.74
N ALA A 85 -11.34 3.73 -2.23
CA ALA A 85 -10.26 3.70 -3.22
C ALA A 85 -10.63 4.39 -4.54
N ALA A 86 -11.88 4.27 -4.99
CA ALA A 86 -12.37 4.97 -6.18
C ALA A 86 -12.40 6.50 -6.01
N GLN A 87 -12.43 7.00 -4.77
CA GLN A 87 -12.40 8.42 -4.44
C GLN A 87 -11.00 8.98 -4.17
N VAL A 88 -9.98 8.11 -4.19
CA VAL A 88 -8.57 8.53 -4.19
C VAL A 88 -8.21 8.95 -5.60
N VAL A 89 -8.17 10.26 -5.84
CA VAL A 89 -7.98 10.86 -7.16
C VAL A 89 -6.89 11.93 -7.12
N PRO A 90 -6.21 12.23 -8.22
CA PRO A 90 -5.25 13.33 -8.25
C PRO A 90 -5.92 14.67 -7.86
N ARG A 91 -5.29 15.43 -6.96
CA ARG A 91 -5.79 16.70 -6.43
C ARG A 91 -4.81 17.85 -6.62
N ASP A 92 -5.34 19.05 -6.81
CA ASP A 92 -4.56 20.29 -6.76
C ASP A 92 -4.13 20.65 -5.32
N SER A 93 -3.33 21.70 -5.15
CA SER A 93 -2.84 22.13 -3.82
C SER A 93 -3.94 22.61 -2.87
N ALA A 94 -5.13 22.92 -3.37
CA ALA A 94 -6.30 23.28 -2.56
C ALA A 94 -7.15 22.05 -2.19
N GLY A 95 -6.83 20.87 -2.71
CA GLY A 95 -7.54 19.61 -2.47
C GLY A 95 -8.68 19.33 -3.45
N ASN A 96 -8.87 20.15 -4.48
CA ASN A 96 -9.88 19.87 -5.50
C ASN A 96 -9.36 18.79 -6.46
N PRO A 97 -10.24 17.89 -6.96
CA PRO A 97 -9.84 16.95 -8.00
C PRO A 97 -9.28 17.66 -9.25
N ASP A 98 -8.09 17.26 -9.67
CA ASP A 98 -7.42 17.73 -10.89
C ASP A 98 -6.80 16.52 -11.61
N PRO A 99 -7.51 15.91 -12.57
CA PRO A 99 -7.02 14.70 -13.23
C PRO A 99 -5.80 14.93 -14.11
N VAL A 100 -5.45 16.18 -14.45
CA VAL A 100 -4.37 16.49 -15.40
C VAL A 100 -3.07 16.78 -14.66
N ALA A 101 -3.09 17.74 -13.73
CA ALA A 101 -1.89 18.20 -13.03
C ALA A 101 -1.89 17.86 -11.53
N GLY A 102 -3.00 17.32 -11.03
CA GLY A 102 -3.13 16.92 -9.64
C GLY A 102 -2.23 15.76 -9.26
N LYS A 103 -2.12 15.54 -7.96
CA LYS A 103 -1.27 14.52 -7.35
C LYS A 103 -2.05 13.77 -6.26
N ILE A 104 -1.65 12.52 -6.02
CA ILE A 104 -2.11 11.70 -4.90
C ILE A 104 -0.94 11.58 -3.93
N GLY A 105 -1.10 12.05 -2.69
CA GLY A 105 -0.11 11.85 -1.64
C GLY A 105 -0.33 10.54 -0.90
N PHE A 106 0.72 9.72 -0.82
CA PHE A 106 0.83 8.55 0.04
C PHE A 106 1.90 8.81 1.10
N VAL A 107 1.57 8.71 2.38
CA VAL A 107 2.49 8.99 3.49
C VAL A 107 2.69 7.75 4.36
N THR A 108 3.94 7.43 4.66
CA THR A 108 4.28 6.41 5.66
C THR A 108 4.33 7.05 7.04
N ILE A 109 3.75 6.39 8.06
CA ILE A 109 3.65 6.88 9.44
C ILE A 109 4.19 5.81 10.37
N GLY A 110 5.11 6.17 11.25
CA GLY A 110 5.64 5.21 12.21
C GLY A 110 7.01 5.55 12.79
N MET A 111 7.50 4.62 13.62
CA MET A 111 8.80 4.66 14.28
C MET A 111 9.99 4.20 13.41
N SER A 112 11.16 3.98 14.02
CA SER A 112 12.43 3.62 13.35
C SER A 112 12.36 2.38 12.46
N ASN A 113 11.65 1.33 12.89
CA ASN A 113 11.45 0.12 12.09
C ASN A 113 10.71 0.46 10.78
N THR A 114 9.59 1.18 10.93
CA THR A 114 8.79 1.68 9.82
C THR A 114 9.60 2.60 8.92
N GLN A 115 10.50 3.43 9.47
CA GLN A 115 11.40 4.26 8.68
C GLN A 115 12.32 3.44 7.79
N SER A 116 13.04 2.45 8.35
CA SER A 116 13.94 1.57 7.58
C SER A 116 13.20 0.83 6.46
N GLU A 117 12.03 0.27 6.77
CA GLU A 117 11.19 -0.45 5.82
C GLU A 117 10.61 0.48 4.75
N SER A 118 10.15 1.67 5.16
CA SER A 118 9.60 2.69 4.24
C SER A 118 10.63 3.10 3.21
N ILE A 119 11.87 3.36 3.62
CA ILE A 119 12.93 3.78 2.69
C ILE A 119 13.04 2.76 1.55
N ARG A 120 13.12 1.46 1.89
CA ARG A 120 13.24 0.42 0.87
C ARG A 120 11.94 0.23 0.07
N PHE A 121 10.79 0.23 0.74
CA PHE A 121 9.49 0.11 0.08
C PHE A 121 9.25 1.21 -0.94
N LEU A 122 9.52 2.47 -0.58
CA LEU A 122 9.34 3.60 -1.49
C LEU A 122 10.34 3.53 -2.66
N GLU A 123 11.58 3.08 -2.44
CA GLU A 123 12.57 2.86 -3.51
C GLU A 123 12.10 1.80 -4.52
N GLU A 124 11.63 0.64 -4.06
CA GLU A 124 11.11 -0.41 -4.96
C GLU A 124 9.86 0.07 -5.69
N THR A 125 8.99 0.79 -4.99
CA THR A 125 7.78 1.39 -5.57
C THR A 125 8.11 2.43 -6.64
N HIS A 126 9.20 3.18 -6.51
CA HIS A 126 9.67 4.12 -7.54
C HIS A 126 10.15 3.42 -8.81
N HIS A 127 10.64 2.18 -8.71
CA HIS A 127 11.06 1.37 -9.85
C HIS A 127 9.93 0.54 -10.47
N ASP A 128 8.76 0.51 -9.85
CA ASP A 128 7.62 -0.22 -10.37
C ASP A 128 7.00 0.48 -11.59
N PRO A 129 7.01 -0.15 -12.78
CA PRO A 129 6.42 0.43 -13.99
C PRO A 129 4.90 0.56 -13.94
N LEU A 130 4.23 -0.09 -12.99
CA LEU A 130 2.78 -0.02 -12.80
C LEU A 130 2.34 1.23 -12.04
N LYS A 131 3.25 1.85 -11.27
CA LYS A 131 2.96 3.00 -10.43
C LYS A 131 2.48 4.20 -11.26
N SER A 132 1.42 4.84 -10.80
CA SER A 132 0.95 6.11 -11.35
C SER A 132 2.01 7.20 -11.20
N PRO A 133 2.29 8.00 -12.25
CA PRO A 133 3.17 9.16 -12.13
C PRO A 133 2.56 10.29 -11.28
N GLN A 134 1.24 10.29 -11.08
CA GLN A 134 0.56 11.24 -10.19
C GLN A 134 0.62 10.82 -8.72
N LEU A 135 1.05 9.59 -8.42
CA LEU A 135 1.26 9.11 -7.06
C LEU A 135 2.62 9.58 -6.54
N ILE A 136 2.59 10.41 -5.51
CA ILE A 136 3.77 10.92 -4.81
C ILE A 136 3.89 10.20 -3.47
N LEU A 137 5.02 9.54 -3.31
CA LEU A 137 5.36 8.74 -2.14
C LEU A 137 6.15 9.60 -1.15
N ILE A 138 5.74 9.60 0.10
CA ILE A 138 6.32 10.44 1.15
C ILE A 138 6.75 9.55 2.31
N GLN A 139 8.04 9.63 2.61
CA GLN A 139 8.61 9.04 3.81
C GLN A 139 8.25 9.96 4.98
N GLY A 140 7.35 9.52 5.88
CA GLY A 140 6.97 10.28 7.06
C GLY A 140 7.27 9.55 8.37
N ALA A 141 7.74 8.29 8.32
CA ALA A 141 8.16 7.55 9.50
C ALA A 141 9.52 8.05 10.04
N ALA A 142 9.67 8.17 11.35
CA ALA A 142 10.87 8.74 11.95
C ALA A 142 11.34 7.97 13.20
N GLY A 143 12.66 7.84 13.32
CA GLY A 143 13.28 7.15 14.46
C GLY A 143 12.84 7.71 15.82
N GLY A 144 12.46 6.79 16.72
CA GLY A 144 12.02 7.13 18.07
C GLY A 144 10.64 7.81 18.16
N GLN A 145 9.91 7.94 17.05
CA GLN A 145 8.53 8.44 17.03
C GLN A 145 7.61 7.23 17.15
N VAL A 146 7.46 6.74 18.38
CA VAL A 146 6.64 5.58 18.77
C VAL A 146 5.19 5.98 19.00
N ALA A 147 4.26 5.02 19.05
CA ALA A 147 2.82 5.27 19.23
C ALA A 147 2.53 6.21 20.41
N GLU A 148 3.06 5.92 21.61
CA GLU A 148 2.89 6.76 22.80
C GLU A 148 3.33 8.23 22.63
N ARG A 149 4.19 8.53 21.66
CA ARG A 149 4.68 9.90 21.39
C ARG A 149 3.85 10.61 20.34
N ILE A 150 3.37 9.89 19.33
CA ILE A 150 2.71 10.51 18.17
C ILE A 150 1.19 10.65 18.35
N ILE A 151 0.63 10.09 19.43
CA ILE A 151 -0.74 10.33 19.88
C ILE A 151 -0.99 11.78 20.37
N ASP A 152 0.07 12.57 20.57
CA ASP A 152 -0.04 14.00 20.80
C ASP A 152 -0.10 14.72 19.42
N PRO A 153 -1.22 15.36 19.04
CA PRO A 153 -1.33 16.07 17.77
C PRO A 153 -0.39 17.28 17.66
N GLU A 154 0.12 17.79 18.79
CA GLU A 154 1.09 18.88 18.87
C GLU A 154 2.54 18.36 18.98
N SER A 155 2.74 17.04 18.90
CA SER A 155 4.07 16.45 18.84
C SER A 155 4.87 17.04 17.67
N PRO A 156 6.15 17.41 17.86
CA PRO A 156 7.04 17.85 16.77
C PRO A 156 7.15 16.85 15.62
N TYR A 157 6.75 15.59 15.83
CA TYR A 157 6.61 14.62 14.77
C TYR A 157 5.68 15.08 13.65
N TRP A 158 4.54 15.69 13.98
CA TRP A 158 3.56 16.10 12.98
C TRP A 158 4.03 17.30 12.16
N ASP A 159 4.77 18.23 12.77
CA ASP A 159 5.48 19.29 12.04
C ASP A 159 6.50 18.71 11.04
N TYR A 160 7.20 17.64 11.45
CA TYR A 160 8.12 16.93 10.58
C TYR A 160 7.38 16.26 9.40
N VAL A 161 6.25 15.60 9.64
CA VAL A 161 5.44 15.00 8.56
C VAL A 161 4.96 16.08 7.59
N ASP A 162 4.45 17.21 8.09
CA ASP A 162 4.04 18.34 7.25
C ASP A 162 5.22 18.88 6.42
N GLN A 163 6.42 18.94 7.00
CA GLN A 163 7.63 19.31 6.27
C GLN A 163 7.99 18.30 5.17
N GLN A 164 7.83 16.99 5.40
CA GLN A 164 8.06 15.97 4.37
C GLN A 164 7.05 16.10 3.22
N VAL A 165 5.78 16.32 3.54
CA VAL A 165 4.71 16.58 2.56
C VAL A 165 5.04 17.82 1.73
N ALA A 166 5.44 18.92 2.36
CA ALA A 166 5.83 20.15 1.68
C ALA A 166 7.08 19.97 0.81
N THR A 167 8.07 19.20 1.29
CA THR A 167 9.31 18.90 0.54
C THR A 167 9.03 18.07 -0.72
N ALA A 168 8.01 17.21 -0.68
CA ALA A 168 7.51 16.49 -1.86
C ALA A 168 6.69 17.38 -2.83
N GLY A 169 6.53 18.68 -2.50
CA GLY A 169 5.75 19.64 -3.29
C GLY A 169 4.27 19.33 -3.28
N LEU A 170 3.76 18.86 -2.13
CA LEU A 170 2.33 18.67 -1.84
C LEU A 170 1.88 19.58 -0.70
N THR A 171 0.57 19.68 -0.53
CA THR A 171 -0.08 20.19 0.67
C THR A 171 -0.80 19.06 1.43
N PRO A 172 -1.17 19.24 2.71
CA PRO A 172 -1.98 18.25 3.44
C PRO A 172 -3.30 17.91 2.73
N GLN A 173 -3.83 18.84 1.93
CA GLN A 173 -5.06 18.62 1.15
C GLN A 173 -4.87 17.60 0.01
N GLN A 174 -3.64 17.26 -0.38
CA GLN A 174 -3.37 16.29 -1.45
C GLN A 174 -3.07 14.88 -0.93
N VAL A 175 -2.82 14.73 0.37
CA VAL A 175 -2.57 13.43 1.00
C VAL A 175 -3.89 12.69 1.20
N GLN A 176 -3.92 11.43 0.77
CA GLN A 176 -5.14 10.61 0.71
C GLN A 176 -4.96 9.20 1.26
N VAL A 177 -3.72 8.70 1.30
CA VAL A 177 -3.42 7.31 1.67
C VAL A 177 -2.27 7.25 2.66
N PHE A 178 -2.37 6.34 3.62
CA PHE A 178 -1.36 6.11 4.65
C PHE A 178 -0.96 4.64 4.74
N TRP A 179 0.31 4.39 5.05
CA TRP A 179 0.75 3.14 5.65
C TRP A 179 1.23 3.41 7.07
N LEU A 180 0.60 2.75 8.04
CA LEU A 180 0.83 2.94 9.47
C LEU A 180 1.40 1.67 10.09
N LYS A 181 2.53 1.80 10.77
CA LYS A 181 3.12 0.72 11.57
C LYS A 181 3.79 1.31 12.80
N GLU A 182 3.42 0.81 13.97
CA GLU A 182 3.85 1.36 15.25
C GLU A 182 4.04 0.29 16.33
N ALA A 183 4.77 0.66 17.39
CA ALA A 183 4.83 -0.07 18.65
C ALA A 183 5.30 0.84 19.79
N ASN A 184 5.20 0.37 21.03
CA ASN A 184 5.75 1.06 22.20
C ASN A 184 7.06 0.42 22.68
N PRO A 185 8.02 1.24 23.13
CA PRO A 185 9.26 0.75 23.71
C PRO A 185 9.05 0.32 25.18
N GLY A 186 9.72 -0.75 25.62
CA GLY A 186 9.74 -1.21 27.00
C GLY A 186 8.38 -1.50 27.64
N PRO A 187 7.41 -2.15 26.95
CA PRO A 187 6.14 -2.53 27.58
C PRO A 187 6.39 -3.46 28.78
N THR A 188 5.57 -3.33 29.82
CA THR A 188 5.68 -4.14 31.05
C THR A 188 4.38 -4.82 31.46
N GLU A 189 3.27 -4.35 30.91
CA GLU A 189 1.93 -4.83 31.15
C GLU A 189 1.74 -6.20 30.49
N PRO A 190 1.00 -7.13 31.13
CA PRO A 190 0.73 -8.43 30.55
C PRO A 190 -0.20 -8.32 29.33
N PHE A 191 -0.26 -9.35 28.51
CA PHE A 191 -1.32 -9.47 27.52
C PHE A 191 -2.68 -9.74 28.19
N PRO A 192 -3.77 -9.10 27.74
CA PRO A 192 -3.90 -8.25 26.55
C PRO A 192 -3.62 -6.76 26.79
N GLU A 193 -3.29 -6.33 28.00
CA GLU A 193 -3.29 -4.92 28.42
C GLU A 193 -2.35 -4.05 27.56
N HIS A 194 -1.08 -4.43 27.37
CA HIS A 194 -0.17 -3.63 26.52
C HIS A 194 -0.64 -3.57 25.05
N ALA A 195 -1.25 -4.65 24.55
CA ALA A 195 -1.73 -4.74 23.18
C ALA A 195 -3.00 -3.88 22.99
N GLN A 196 -3.85 -3.79 24.02
CA GLN A 196 -4.99 -2.88 24.07
C GLN A 196 -4.52 -1.42 24.11
N ILE A 197 -3.52 -1.10 24.94
CA ILE A 197 -2.90 0.23 24.97
C ILE A 197 -2.41 0.63 23.58
N LEU A 198 -1.71 -0.26 22.87
CA LEU A 198 -1.27 0.03 21.51
C LEU A 198 -2.46 0.19 20.55
N SER A 199 -3.52 -0.61 20.66
CA SER A 199 -4.73 -0.48 19.84
C SER A 199 -5.39 0.90 20.01
N ASP A 200 -5.57 1.34 21.26
CA ASP A 200 -6.14 2.64 21.61
C ASP A 200 -5.30 3.79 21.06
N GLN A 201 -3.97 3.67 21.12
CA GLN A 201 -3.06 4.65 20.56
C GLN A 201 -3.13 4.69 19.03
N LEU A 202 -3.23 3.54 18.36
CA LEU A 202 -3.43 3.49 16.92
C LEU A 202 -4.75 4.14 16.52
N ALA A 203 -5.83 3.97 17.31
CA ALA A 203 -7.11 4.65 17.10
C ALA A 203 -6.96 6.19 17.15
N ILE A 204 -6.25 6.71 18.15
CA ILE A 204 -5.96 8.15 18.25
C ILE A 204 -5.12 8.62 17.05
N ILE A 205 -4.12 7.84 16.63
CA ILE A 205 -3.27 8.22 15.49
C ILE A 205 -4.09 8.34 14.21
N VAL A 206 -4.99 7.39 13.91
CA VAL A 206 -5.81 7.48 12.69
C VAL A 206 -6.82 8.62 12.72
N GLN A 207 -7.27 9.04 13.91
CA GLN A 207 -8.06 10.27 14.09
C GLN A 207 -7.22 11.52 13.80
N ILE A 208 -5.99 11.58 14.32
CA ILE A 208 -5.06 12.67 14.01
C ILE A 208 -4.78 12.76 12.50
N LEU A 209 -4.64 11.61 11.82
CA LEU A 209 -4.49 11.59 10.36
C LEU A 209 -5.72 12.20 9.67
N ARG A 210 -6.94 11.91 10.14
CA ARG A 210 -8.17 12.47 9.59
C ARG A 210 -8.22 13.99 9.75
N ASP A 211 -7.82 14.51 10.91
CA ASP A 211 -7.79 15.94 11.21
C ASP A 211 -6.74 16.70 10.39
N LYS A 212 -5.52 16.17 10.32
CA LYS A 212 -4.39 16.82 9.63
C LYS A 212 -4.47 16.73 8.12
N PHE A 213 -5.09 15.67 7.59
CA PHE A 213 -5.22 15.42 6.15
C PHE A 213 -6.70 15.30 5.75
N PRO A 214 -7.36 16.42 5.41
CA PRO A 214 -8.82 16.44 5.19
C PRO A 214 -9.33 15.53 4.05
N ASN A 215 -8.46 15.17 3.11
CA ASN A 215 -8.75 14.23 2.03
C ASN A 215 -8.20 12.81 2.29
N GLY A 216 -7.66 12.54 3.48
CA GLY A 216 -7.25 11.22 3.94
C GLY A 216 -8.43 10.24 3.94
N ARG A 217 -8.31 9.16 3.16
CA ARG A 217 -9.38 8.17 2.93
C ARG A 217 -9.02 6.77 3.37
N LEU A 218 -7.77 6.37 3.17
CA LEU A 218 -7.33 4.99 3.37
C LEU A 218 -6.11 4.98 4.28
N CYS A 219 -6.16 4.20 5.36
CA CYS A 219 -4.99 3.90 6.18
C CYS A 219 -4.82 2.39 6.24
N PHE A 220 -3.68 1.91 5.74
CA PHE A 220 -3.36 0.50 5.75
C PHE A 220 -2.34 0.19 6.84
N LEU A 221 -2.60 -0.83 7.64
CA LEU A 221 -1.82 -1.13 8.84
C LEU A 221 -0.97 -2.39 8.67
N SER A 222 0.20 -2.39 9.33
CA SER A 222 1.04 -3.56 9.50
C SER A 222 1.49 -3.70 10.95
N SER A 223 1.65 -4.95 11.40
CA SER A 223 2.25 -5.27 12.70
C SER A 223 3.78 -5.15 12.66
N ARG A 224 4.43 -5.38 13.81
CA ARG A 224 5.87 -5.67 13.85
C ARG A 224 6.22 -6.91 13.00
N ILE A 225 7.46 -6.93 12.53
CA ILE A 225 8.13 -8.17 12.12
C ILE A 225 8.51 -8.96 13.37
N TYR A 226 9.02 -10.19 13.20
CA TYR A 226 9.51 -11.01 14.32
C TYR A 226 10.53 -10.26 15.19
N ALA A 227 10.55 -10.51 16.50
CA ALA A 227 11.50 -9.84 17.40
C ALA A 227 12.25 -10.81 18.33
N GLY A 228 12.28 -12.11 18.03
CA GLY A 228 12.96 -13.09 18.88
C GLY A 228 14.49 -12.98 18.86
N TYR A 229 15.05 -12.23 17.90
CA TYR A 229 16.47 -11.90 17.85
C TYR A 229 16.85 -10.66 18.69
N ALA A 230 15.85 -9.91 19.17
CA ALA A 230 16.06 -8.61 19.81
C ALA A 230 16.86 -8.74 21.11
N SER A 231 17.98 -8.02 21.17
CA SER A 231 18.81 -7.88 22.38
C SER A 231 18.49 -6.60 23.16
N THR A 232 17.51 -5.82 22.70
CA THR A 232 17.10 -4.55 23.31
C THR A 232 15.73 -4.66 23.95
N GLY A 233 15.51 -3.87 25.00
CA GLY A 233 14.20 -3.72 25.64
C GLY A 233 13.25 -2.79 24.87
N LEU A 234 13.44 -2.57 23.56
CA LEU A 234 12.53 -1.75 22.77
C LEU A 234 11.19 -2.47 22.64
N ASN A 235 11.06 -3.50 21.81
CA ASN A 235 9.81 -4.26 21.73
C ASN A 235 10.15 -5.69 21.31
N PRO A 236 10.73 -6.49 22.22
CA PRO A 236 11.05 -7.88 21.96
C PRO A 236 9.79 -8.75 21.97
N GLU A 237 9.91 -10.04 21.66
CA GLU A 237 8.81 -10.98 21.89
C GLU A 237 8.51 -11.11 23.40
N PRO A 238 7.23 -11.31 23.80
CA PRO A 238 6.05 -11.56 22.96
C PRO A 238 5.38 -10.30 22.40
N TYR A 239 5.85 -9.10 22.76
CA TYR A 239 5.16 -7.85 22.44
C TYR A 239 5.07 -7.56 20.94
N ALA A 240 6.08 -7.97 20.15
CA ALA A 240 6.04 -7.85 18.71
C ALA A 240 4.96 -8.74 18.08
N TYR A 241 4.86 -10.01 18.48
CA TYR A 241 3.75 -10.88 18.11
C TYR A 241 2.40 -10.33 18.58
N GLU A 242 2.31 -9.88 19.82
CA GLU A 242 1.06 -9.40 20.42
C GLU A 242 0.56 -8.08 19.80
N SER A 243 1.45 -7.27 19.21
CA SER A 243 1.07 -6.10 18.39
C SER A 243 0.20 -6.45 17.17
N CYS A 244 0.24 -7.72 16.73
CA CYS A 244 -0.65 -8.22 15.67
C CYS A 244 -2.11 -8.15 16.10
N PHE A 245 -2.41 -8.42 17.38
CA PHE A 245 -3.75 -8.29 17.93
C PHE A 245 -4.19 -6.83 18.03
N SER A 246 -3.29 -5.90 18.38
CA SER A 246 -3.59 -4.46 18.40
C SER A 246 -4.09 -3.96 17.04
N VAL A 247 -3.40 -4.32 15.96
CA VAL A 247 -3.81 -3.93 14.60
C VAL A 247 -5.12 -4.59 14.21
N ARG A 248 -5.28 -5.88 14.55
CA ARG A 248 -6.53 -6.60 14.30
C ARG A 248 -7.69 -5.90 14.99
N TRP A 249 -7.64 -5.73 16.31
CA TRP A 249 -8.74 -5.17 17.11
C TRP A 249 -9.16 -3.79 16.63
N LEU A 250 -8.21 -2.91 16.31
CA LEU A 250 -8.54 -1.60 15.70
C LEU A 250 -9.38 -1.73 14.41
N ILE A 251 -9.02 -2.67 13.53
CA ILE A 251 -9.78 -2.91 12.29
C ILE A 251 -11.13 -3.54 12.62
N GLU A 252 -11.19 -4.47 13.58
CA GLU A 252 -12.44 -5.07 14.05
C GLU A 252 -13.40 -4.01 14.60
N ASP A 253 -12.93 -3.11 15.47
CA ASP A 253 -13.72 -2.01 16.04
C ASP A 253 -14.34 -1.12 14.95
N GLN A 254 -13.57 -0.78 13.91
CA GLN A 254 -14.12 -0.03 12.78
C GLN A 254 -15.17 -0.83 11.99
N ILE A 255 -14.96 -2.13 11.78
CA ILE A 255 -15.91 -3.01 11.09
C ILE A 255 -17.21 -3.14 11.89
N GLU A 256 -17.11 -3.22 13.21
CA GLU A 256 -18.24 -3.31 14.14
C GLU A 256 -18.98 -1.97 14.31
N GLY A 257 -18.39 -0.88 13.81
CA GLY A 257 -19.03 0.43 13.69
C GLY A 257 -18.78 1.35 14.89
N ASP A 258 -17.59 1.26 15.49
CA ASP A 258 -17.16 2.25 16.49
C ASP A 258 -17.29 3.67 15.91
N PRO A 259 -18.10 4.56 16.53
CA PRO A 259 -18.28 5.92 16.04
C PRO A 259 -16.98 6.74 16.01
N ALA A 260 -16.02 6.45 16.87
CA ALA A 260 -14.72 7.12 16.92
C ALA A 260 -13.78 6.71 15.77
N LEU A 261 -14.14 5.66 15.02
CA LEU A 261 -13.41 5.16 13.85
C LEU A 261 -14.24 5.28 12.58
N ASN A 262 -15.35 6.04 12.60
CA ASN A 262 -16.25 6.11 11.46
C ASN A 262 -15.57 6.78 10.25
N TYR A 263 -15.58 6.10 9.10
CA TYR A 263 -15.11 6.62 7.81
C TYR A 263 -16.26 7.04 6.87
N ASP A 264 -17.50 6.68 7.21
CA ASP A 264 -18.67 6.80 6.35
C ASP A 264 -19.53 8.01 6.78
N PRO A 265 -19.59 9.09 5.96
CA PRO A 265 -20.38 10.28 6.30
C PRO A 265 -21.88 10.02 6.40
N GLU A 266 -22.39 8.91 5.85
CA GLU A 266 -23.80 8.52 5.97
C GLU A 266 -24.11 7.93 7.36
N ARG A 267 -23.08 7.50 8.11
CA ARG A 267 -23.21 6.91 9.45
C ARG A 267 -22.89 7.86 10.60
N GLY A 268 -22.36 9.05 10.30
CA GLY A 268 -22.01 10.06 11.30
C GLY A 268 -20.84 10.94 10.86
N PRO A 269 -20.29 11.74 11.79
CA PRO A 269 -19.02 12.44 11.57
C PRO A 269 -17.93 11.46 11.11
N VAL A 270 -17.12 11.87 10.15
CA VAL A 270 -15.98 11.08 9.67
C VAL A 270 -14.79 11.38 10.58
N GLU A 271 -14.48 10.45 11.46
CA GLU A 271 -13.45 10.56 12.50
C GLU A 271 -12.15 9.84 12.14
N ALA A 272 -12.17 8.90 11.19
CA ALA A 272 -10.98 8.18 10.74
C ALA A 272 -11.03 7.87 9.24
N PRO A 273 -9.87 7.61 8.59
CA PRO A 273 -9.85 6.94 7.29
C PRO A 273 -10.39 5.50 7.41
N TRP A 274 -10.78 4.91 6.28
CA TRP A 274 -11.07 3.49 6.21
C TRP A 274 -9.80 2.67 6.44
N LEU A 275 -9.89 1.65 7.28
CA LEU A 275 -8.78 0.88 7.83
C LEU A 275 -8.78 -0.55 7.29
N SER A 276 -7.60 -1.05 6.95
CA SER A 276 -7.40 -2.46 6.62
C SER A 276 -5.95 -2.85 6.82
N TRP A 277 -5.68 -4.15 6.89
CA TRP A 277 -4.34 -4.66 6.74
C TRP A 277 -3.74 -4.23 5.40
N ALA A 278 -2.47 -3.79 5.43
CA ALA A 278 -1.56 -3.89 4.30
C ALA A 278 -1.04 -5.33 4.24
N ALA A 279 0.29 -5.52 4.26
CA ALA A 279 0.90 -6.82 4.52
C ALA A 279 0.88 -7.15 6.03
N TYR A 280 0.49 -8.38 6.36
CA TYR A 280 0.73 -8.96 7.69
C TYR A 280 2.18 -9.44 7.77
N LEU A 281 3.00 -8.83 8.63
CA LEU A 281 4.46 -8.95 8.56
C LEU A 281 5.06 -10.00 9.50
N TRP A 282 4.34 -10.43 10.53
CA TRP A 282 4.88 -11.34 11.52
C TRP A 282 4.86 -12.81 11.05
N ALA A 283 5.95 -13.53 11.34
CA ALA A 283 6.11 -14.98 11.27
C ALA A 283 7.08 -15.42 12.37
N ASP A 284 7.06 -16.68 12.78
CA ASP A 284 7.80 -17.16 13.97
C ASP A 284 9.27 -17.50 13.66
N GLY A 285 10.07 -16.46 13.39
CA GLY A 285 11.49 -16.62 13.08
C GLY A 285 11.72 -17.56 11.89
N LEU A 286 12.45 -18.66 12.12
CA LEU A 286 12.72 -19.68 11.11
C LEU A 286 11.59 -20.70 10.93
N GLN A 287 10.54 -20.67 11.76
CA GLN A 287 9.35 -21.49 11.53
C GLN A 287 8.52 -20.84 10.43
N PRO A 288 8.32 -21.52 9.28
CA PRO A 288 7.61 -20.93 8.16
C PRO A 288 6.13 -20.75 8.50
N ARG A 289 5.63 -19.54 8.25
CA ARG A 289 4.19 -19.27 8.15
C ARG A 289 3.59 -20.06 6.98
N SER A 290 2.28 -20.24 6.92
CA SER A 290 1.62 -21.02 5.86
C SER A 290 1.93 -20.56 4.42
N ASP A 291 2.30 -19.30 4.20
CA ASP A 291 2.74 -18.74 2.91
C ASP A 291 4.26 -18.84 2.66
N GLY A 292 5.00 -19.43 3.60
CA GLY A 292 6.44 -19.64 3.54
C GLY A 292 7.28 -18.49 4.09
N LEU A 293 6.67 -17.43 4.64
CA LEU A 293 7.42 -16.35 5.26
C LEU A 293 8.24 -16.86 6.46
N ILE A 294 9.52 -16.49 6.49
CA ILE A 294 10.44 -16.64 7.61
C ILE A 294 11.24 -15.36 7.82
N TRP A 295 11.68 -15.16 9.05
CA TRP A 295 12.61 -14.11 9.47
C TRP A 295 13.92 -14.76 9.92
N GLU A 296 15.01 -14.45 9.23
CA GLU A 296 16.34 -14.91 9.56
C GLU A 296 17.07 -13.85 10.38
N CYS A 297 18.05 -14.23 11.21
CA CYS A 297 18.80 -13.24 11.99
C CYS A 297 19.48 -12.17 11.12
N ILE A 298 19.87 -12.51 9.88
CA ILE A 298 20.47 -11.57 8.90
C ILE A 298 19.49 -10.49 8.43
N ASP A 299 18.19 -10.69 8.63
CA ASP A 299 17.16 -9.69 8.33
C ASP A 299 17.12 -8.56 9.35
N TYR A 300 17.97 -8.60 10.36
CA TYR A 300 18.08 -7.61 11.43
C TYR A 300 19.48 -7.01 11.47
N LEU A 301 19.56 -5.80 12.00
CA LEU A 301 20.82 -5.20 12.42
C LEU A 301 21.34 -5.91 13.69
N ASP A 302 22.53 -5.50 14.14
CA ASP A 302 23.23 -6.08 15.31
C ASP A 302 22.46 -6.01 16.64
N ASP A 303 21.33 -5.31 16.69
CA ASP A 303 20.46 -5.21 17.87
C ASP A 303 19.24 -6.14 17.84
N GLY A 304 19.10 -6.91 16.76
CA GLY A 304 18.01 -7.87 16.53
C GLY A 304 16.61 -7.25 16.50
N THR A 305 16.54 -5.92 16.48
CA THR A 305 15.30 -5.15 16.63
C THR A 305 14.97 -4.39 15.36
N HIS A 306 15.97 -3.73 14.78
CA HIS A 306 15.80 -2.97 13.55
C HIS A 306 16.04 -3.88 12.33
N PRO A 307 15.21 -3.77 11.28
CA PRO A 307 15.43 -4.55 10.08
C PRO A 307 16.72 -4.09 9.36
N SER A 308 17.46 -5.07 8.84
CA SER A 308 18.60 -4.84 7.96
C SER A 308 18.13 -4.47 6.55
N THR A 309 19.07 -4.32 5.60
CA THR A 309 18.74 -4.16 4.18
C THR A 309 17.94 -5.35 3.63
N SER A 310 18.23 -6.60 4.04
CA SER A 310 17.48 -7.76 3.56
C SER A 310 16.10 -7.84 4.21
N GLY A 311 15.99 -7.55 5.50
CA GLY A 311 14.70 -7.51 6.19
C GLY A 311 13.78 -6.43 5.63
N SER A 312 14.31 -5.23 5.42
CA SER A 312 13.57 -4.12 4.80
C SER A 312 13.13 -4.45 3.37
N LEU A 313 13.93 -5.21 2.60
CA LEU A 313 13.53 -5.69 1.28
C LEU A 313 12.42 -6.75 1.35
N LYS A 314 12.47 -7.68 2.30
CA LYS A 314 11.37 -8.64 2.51
C LYS A 314 10.05 -7.90 2.77
N VAL A 315 10.05 -6.92 3.68
CA VAL A 315 8.86 -6.08 3.93
C VAL A 315 8.43 -5.32 2.68
N ALA A 316 9.35 -4.68 1.96
CA ALA A 316 9.05 -3.93 0.74
C ALA A 316 8.36 -4.81 -0.33
N ASN A 317 8.85 -6.03 -0.54
CA ASN A 317 8.26 -6.97 -1.48
C ASN A 317 6.85 -7.39 -1.05
N MET A 318 6.64 -7.67 0.24
CA MET A 318 5.31 -8.00 0.75
C MET A 318 4.32 -6.84 0.58
N LEU A 319 4.75 -5.60 0.79
CA LEU A 319 3.91 -4.41 0.58
C LEU A 319 3.61 -4.15 -0.90
N LEU A 320 4.57 -4.40 -1.81
CA LEU A 320 4.32 -4.31 -3.26
C LEU A 320 3.37 -5.41 -3.73
N ASP A 321 3.57 -6.65 -3.28
CA ASP A 321 2.66 -7.76 -3.57
C ASP A 321 1.24 -7.43 -3.07
N TRP A 322 1.11 -6.86 -1.88
CA TRP A 322 -0.16 -6.37 -1.38
C TRP A 322 -0.75 -5.28 -2.29
N ILE A 323 0.01 -4.23 -2.62
CA ILE A 323 -0.44 -3.14 -3.51
C ILE A 323 -0.92 -3.66 -4.87
N HIS A 324 -0.26 -4.68 -5.43
CA HIS A 324 -0.63 -5.23 -6.73
C HIS A 324 -1.94 -6.01 -6.71
N ASN A 325 -2.22 -6.67 -5.60
CA ASN A 325 -3.28 -7.67 -5.52
C ASN A 325 -4.55 -7.16 -4.80
N ASP A 326 -4.42 -6.21 -3.87
CA ASP A 326 -5.57 -5.67 -3.14
C ASP A 326 -6.49 -4.84 -4.06
N THR A 327 -7.78 -4.86 -3.75
CA THR A 327 -8.81 -4.13 -4.48
C THR A 327 -8.95 -2.68 -4.01
N ALA A 328 -8.52 -2.38 -2.78
CA ALA A 328 -8.51 -1.05 -2.18
C ALA A 328 -7.28 -0.22 -2.57
N THR A 329 -6.37 -0.76 -3.40
CA THR A 329 -5.14 -0.10 -3.85
C THR A 329 -5.19 0.34 -5.31
N ARG A 330 -6.37 0.37 -5.94
CA ARG A 330 -6.48 0.66 -7.39
C ARG A 330 -6.01 2.05 -7.80
N TRP A 331 -5.98 3.01 -6.87
CA TRP A 331 -5.36 4.34 -7.04
C TRP A 331 -3.84 4.29 -7.29
N TYR A 332 -3.19 3.16 -7.01
CA TYR A 332 -1.76 2.96 -7.23
C TYR A 332 -1.39 2.98 -8.71
N PHE A 333 -2.23 2.36 -9.54
CA PHE A 333 -1.87 2.05 -10.92
C PHE A 333 -1.95 3.29 -11.79
N ALA A 334 -0.98 3.44 -12.70
CA ALA A 334 -1.13 4.39 -13.80
C ALA A 334 -2.43 4.08 -14.54
N ALA A 335 -3.24 5.10 -14.79
CA ALA A 335 -4.32 4.96 -15.75
C ALA A 335 -3.70 4.39 -17.05
N PRO A 336 -4.31 3.37 -17.67
CA PRO A 336 -3.81 2.86 -18.94
C PRO A 336 -3.63 4.08 -19.86
N ALA A 337 -2.43 4.26 -20.40
CA ALA A 337 -2.12 5.41 -21.24
C ALA A 337 -3.24 5.53 -22.28
N SER A 338 -4.03 6.59 -22.18
CA SER A 338 -5.04 6.91 -23.17
C SER A 338 -4.30 7.34 -24.42
N VAL A 339 -3.87 6.37 -25.22
CA VAL A 339 -3.80 6.57 -26.67
C VAL A 339 -5.23 6.96 -27.01
N GLY A 340 -5.44 8.20 -27.45
CA GLY A 340 -6.78 8.74 -27.66
C GLY A 340 -7.65 7.77 -28.44
N VAL A 341 -8.55 7.10 -27.73
CA VAL A 341 -9.66 6.34 -28.29
C VAL A 341 -10.83 6.86 -27.49
N GLU A 342 -11.68 7.64 -28.16
CA GLU A 342 -13.01 7.96 -27.66
C GLU A 342 -13.66 6.66 -27.16
N GLU A 343 -14.23 6.72 -25.97
CA GLU A 343 -14.97 5.61 -25.38
C GLU A 343 -16.15 5.26 -26.30
N SER A 344 -15.94 4.28 -27.18
CA SER A 344 -16.95 3.67 -28.03
C SER A 344 -17.22 2.26 -27.51
N ALA A 345 -18.36 2.12 -26.82
CA ALA A 345 -19.23 0.95 -26.78
C ALA A 345 -18.60 -0.45 -26.99
N GLY A 346 -18.37 -1.16 -25.87
CA GLY A 346 -18.33 -2.63 -25.80
C GLY A 346 -17.08 -3.29 -26.37
N ALA A 347 -16.45 -4.19 -25.61
CA ALA A 347 -15.32 -4.98 -26.12
C ALA A 347 -15.75 -5.76 -27.39
N PRO A 348 -15.13 -5.53 -28.57
CA PRO A 348 -15.55 -6.16 -29.82
C PRO A 348 -15.27 -7.66 -29.85
N VAL A 349 -14.53 -8.23 -28.89
CA VAL A 349 -14.29 -9.67 -28.74
C VAL A 349 -14.96 -10.19 -27.46
N VAL A 350 -15.85 -11.15 -27.62
CA VAL A 350 -16.56 -11.84 -26.54
C VAL A 350 -16.08 -13.28 -26.47
N ALA A 351 -15.75 -13.74 -25.27
CA ALA A 351 -15.32 -15.12 -25.01
C ALA A 351 -16.46 -15.93 -24.38
N SER A 352 -16.86 -17.04 -25.01
CA SER A 352 -17.92 -17.92 -24.50
C SER A 352 -17.67 -19.39 -24.87
N PRO A 353 -17.83 -20.34 -23.92
CA PRO A 353 -18.04 -20.11 -22.49
C PRO A 353 -16.79 -19.50 -21.84
N ASN A 354 -16.99 -18.70 -20.80
CA ASN A 354 -15.90 -18.19 -19.96
C ASN A 354 -16.44 -18.09 -18.52
N PRO A 355 -15.99 -18.93 -17.57
CA PRO A 355 -14.86 -19.86 -17.67
C PRO A 355 -15.09 -21.06 -18.61
N PHE A 356 -14.02 -21.70 -19.09
CA PHE A 356 -14.07 -22.86 -19.99
C PHE A 356 -13.19 -24.02 -19.51
N ARG A 357 -13.50 -25.26 -19.92
CA ARG A 357 -12.69 -26.47 -19.61
C ARG A 357 -11.96 -27.01 -20.83
N ASP A 358 -12.69 -27.28 -21.90
CA ASP A 358 -12.11 -27.87 -23.12
C ASP A 358 -11.80 -26.83 -24.19
N ARG A 359 -12.68 -25.82 -24.33
CA ARG A 359 -12.61 -24.83 -25.39
C ARG A 359 -13.39 -23.56 -25.04
N VAL A 360 -12.83 -22.42 -25.42
CA VAL A 360 -13.51 -21.13 -25.48
C VAL A 360 -13.63 -20.67 -26.94
N THR A 361 -14.78 -20.16 -27.32
CA THR A 361 -14.99 -19.51 -28.62
C THR A 361 -14.91 -18.00 -28.43
N LEU A 362 -14.02 -17.38 -29.19
CA LEU A 362 -13.86 -15.93 -29.27
C LEU A 362 -14.69 -15.44 -30.46
N THR A 363 -15.76 -14.69 -30.20
CA THR A 363 -16.61 -14.10 -31.24
C THR A 363 -16.39 -12.61 -31.31
N TRP A 364 -16.30 -12.05 -32.51
CA TRP A 364 -16.16 -10.61 -32.68
C TRP A 364 -17.07 -10.01 -33.73
N THR A 365 -17.37 -8.73 -33.55
CA THR A 365 -18.02 -7.85 -34.53
C THR A 365 -17.37 -6.48 -34.43
N VAL A 366 -16.73 -6.02 -35.49
CA VAL A 366 -16.07 -4.71 -35.59
C VAL A 366 -16.90 -3.81 -36.53
N GLY A 367 -16.93 -2.50 -36.25
CA GLY A 367 -17.90 -1.53 -36.79
C GLY A 367 -18.02 -1.46 -38.32
N SER A 368 -19.14 -0.87 -38.79
CA SER A 368 -19.70 -0.91 -40.15
C SER A 368 -18.93 -0.23 -41.29
N ALA A 369 -17.66 0.14 -41.10
CA ALA A 369 -16.80 0.67 -42.16
C ALA A 369 -16.05 -0.48 -42.85
N THR A 370 -16.21 -0.61 -44.16
CA THR A 370 -15.49 -1.62 -44.96
C THR A 370 -13.99 -1.51 -44.74
N GLY A 371 -13.39 -2.54 -44.14
CA GLY A 371 -11.94 -2.60 -43.89
C GLY A 371 -11.53 -2.64 -42.42
N SER A 372 -12.46 -2.58 -41.47
CA SER A 372 -12.22 -2.59 -40.02
C SER A 372 -11.93 -3.98 -39.42
N GLY A 373 -11.70 -4.99 -40.26
CA GLY A 373 -11.56 -6.38 -39.84
C GLY A 373 -10.47 -6.61 -38.79
N LEU A 374 -10.67 -7.62 -37.93
CA LEU A 374 -9.67 -8.03 -36.95
C LEU A 374 -8.42 -8.56 -37.67
N VAL A 375 -7.25 -7.99 -37.41
CA VAL A 375 -5.99 -8.35 -38.11
C VAL A 375 -5.08 -9.24 -37.26
N GLU A 376 -5.16 -9.14 -35.94
CA GLU A 376 -4.31 -9.93 -35.04
C GLU A 376 -5.07 -10.35 -33.77
N ALA A 377 -4.86 -11.59 -33.33
CA ALA A 377 -5.25 -12.06 -32.02
C ALA A 377 -4.20 -13.03 -31.45
N ALA A 378 -3.89 -12.91 -30.16
CA ALA A 378 -2.96 -13.79 -29.48
C ALA A 378 -3.32 -13.94 -28.00
N VAL A 379 -2.97 -15.09 -27.43
CA VAL A 379 -3.19 -15.42 -26.02
C VAL A 379 -1.91 -15.24 -25.23
N PHE A 380 -2.03 -14.62 -24.07
CA PHE A 380 -0.96 -14.32 -23.14
C PHE A 380 -1.23 -14.93 -21.77
N ASP A 381 -0.19 -15.40 -21.09
CA ASP A 381 -0.27 -15.81 -19.69
C ASP A 381 -0.27 -14.60 -18.74
N ALA A 382 -0.47 -14.86 -17.44
CA ALA A 382 -0.49 -13.81 -16.39
C ALA A 382 0.82 -13.02 -16.25
N ARG A 383 1.92 -13.51 -16.83
CA ARG A 383 3.22 -12.83 -16.86
C ARG A 383 3.41 -11.99 -18.13
N GLY A 384 2.37 -11.89 -18.97
CA GLY A 384 2.42 -11.15 -20.24
C GLY A 384 3.20 -11.86 -21.34
N ARG A 385 3.51 -13.15 -21.20
CA ARG A 385 4.19 -13.93 -22.24
C ARG A 385 3.17 -14.47 -23.23
N ARG A 386 3.41 -14.25 -24.52
CA ARG A 386 2.58 -14.81 -25.60
C ARG A 386 2.72 -16.33 -25.64
N ILE A 387 1.62 -17.03 -25.44
CA ILE A 387 1.58 -18.51 -25.42
C ILE A 387 0.96 -19.10 -26.68
N ARG A 388 0.08 -18.36 -27.36
CA ARG A 388 -0.62 -18.82 -28.57
C ARG A 388 -0.87 -17.67 -29.52
N THR A 389 -0.58 -17.89 -30.80
CA THR A 389 -0.97 -17.02 -31.89
C THR A 389 -2.29 -17.55 -32.48
N LEU A 390 -3.29 -16.68 -32.57
CA LEU A 390 -4.59 -17.01 -33.14
C LEU A 390 -4.64 -16.38 -34.54
N ARG A 391 -4.56 -17.22 -35.58
CA ARG A 391 -4.61 -16.73 -36.96
C ARG A 391 -6.03 -16.28 -37.27
N VAL A 392 -6.18 -14.99 -37.56
CA VAL A 392 -7.46 -14.40 -37.94
C VAL A 392 -7.37 -13.93 -39.39
N ASP A 393 -8.28 -14.38 -40.24
CA ASP A 393 -8.46 -13.78 -41.57
C ASP A 393 -9.13 -12.41 -41.37
N THR A 394 -8.60 -11.35 -41.99
CA THR A 394 -9.12 -9.98 -41.84
C THR A 394 -10.60 -9.91 -42.24
N ARG A 395 -11.49 -9.80 -41.25
CA ARG A 395 -12.95 -9.74 -41.46
C ARG A 395 -13.67 -9.03 -40.32
N ASP A 396 -14.74 -8.33 -40.67
CA ASP A 396 -15.53 -7.48 -39.76
C ASP A 396 -16.31 -8.31 -38.72
N ARG A 397 -16.65 -9.57 -39.02
CA ARG A 397 -17.26 -10.51 -38.08
C ARG A 397 -16.63 -11.89 -38.19
N GLY A 398 -16.37 -12.52 -37.05
CA GLY A 398 -15.85 -13.88 -37.05
C GLY A 398 -15.92 -14.55 -35.70
N SER A 399 -15.50 -15.81 -35.71
CA SER A 399 -15.30 -16.61 -34.52
C SER A 399 -14.04 -17.45 -34.66
N LEU A 400 -13.36 -17.67 -33.54
CA LEU A 400 -12.18 -18.53 -33.46
C LEU A 400 -12.15 -19.27 -32.12
N ASP A 401 -11.80 -20.54 -32.17
CA ASP A 401 -11.74 -21.40 -31.00
C ASP A 401 -10.32 -21.48 -30.43
N TRP A 402 -10.20 -21.43 -29.11
CA TRP A 402 -8.99 -21.78 -28.39
C TRP A 402 -9.27 -22.90 -27.39
N ASN A 403 -8.43 -23.92 -27.40
CA ASN A 403 -8.58 -25.16 -26.61
C ASN A 403 -7.55 -25.28 -25.47
N GLY A 404 -7.00 -24.15 -25.01
CA GLY A 404 -6.02 -24.15 -23.92
C GLY A 404 -4.66 -24.73 -24.33
N THR A 405 -4.22 -24.53 -25.58
CA THR A 405 -2.91 -25.00 -26.06
C THR A 405 -1.99 -23.87 -26.53
N THR A 406 -0.68 -24.09 -26.44
CA THR A 406 0.36 -23.20 -26.95
C THR A 406 0.49 -23.27 -28.49
N ASP A 407 1.37 -22.46 -29.09
CA ASP A 407 1.74 -22.60 -30.51
C ASP A 407 2.41 -23.94 -30.85
N SER A 408 3.09 -24.57 -29.89
CA SER A 408 3.67 -25.93 -30.04
C SER A 408 2.66 -27.06 -29.84
N GLY A 409 1.40 -26.74 -29.50
CA GLY A 409 0.34 -27.71 -29.25
C GLY A 409 0.31 -28.31 -27.84
N GLU A 410 1.16 -27.82 -26.93
CA GLU A 410 1.17 -28.24 -25.53
C GLU A 410 -0.01 -27.63 -24.75
N ARG A 411 -0.59 -28.40 -23.82
CA ARG A 411 -1.65 -27.87 -22.95
C ARG A 411 -1.07 -26.90 -21.93
N VAL A 412 -1.77 -25.79 -21.74
CA VAL A 412 -1.42 -24.80 -20.72
C VAL A 412 -2.09 -25.13 -19.36
N PRO A 413 -1.52 -24.71 -18.22
CA PRO A 413 -2.15 -24.91 -16.91
C PRO A 413 -3.53 -24.23 -16.79
N ALA A 414 -4.37 -24.68 -15.86
CA ALA A 414 -5.55 -23.90 -15.47
C ALA A 414 -5.11 -22.55 -14.90
N GLY A 415 -5.88 -21.51 -15.19
CA GLY A 415 -5.53 -20.14 -14.81
C GLY A 415 -6.15 -19.09 -15.73
N ALA A 416 -5.88 -17.83 -15.40
CA ALA A 416 -6.30 -16.69 -16.20
C ALA A 416 -5.33 -16.44 -17.37
N TYR A 417 -5.91 -16.15 -18.52
CA TYR A 417 -5.20 -15.78 -19.74
C TYR A 417 -5.86 -14.56 -20.37
N TRP A 418 -5.11 -13.82 -21.18
CA TRP A 418 -5.60 -12.63 -21.88
C TRP A 418 -5.48 -12.82 -23.38
N VAL A 419 -6.60 -12.71 -24.07
CA VAL A 419 -6.65 -12.58 -25.52
C VAL A 419 -6.45 -11.11 -25.85
N GLN A 420 -5.29 -10.75 -26.38
CA GLN A 420 -5.07 -9.44 -26.96
C GLN A 420 -5.45 -9.48 -28.43
N TRP A 421 -6.11 -8.44 -28.90
CA TRP A 421 -6.59 -8.33 -30.27
C TRP A 421 -6.31 -6.94 -30.83
N ARG A 422 -6.17 -6.84 -32.14
CA ARG A 422 -5.98 -5.57 -32.86
C ARG A 422 -6.74 -5.60 -34.19
N ASN A 423 -7.43 -4.52 -34.52
CA ASN A 423 -8.11 -4.35 -35.81
C ASN A 423 -7.25 -3.57 -36.83
N ALA A 424 -7.70 -3.58 -38.09
CA ALA A 424 -7.00 -2.91 -39.19
C ALA A 424 -6.87 -1.39 -38.97
N ASP A 425 -7.79 -0.80 -38.21
CA ASP A 425 -7.81 0.64 -37.88
C ASP A 425 -6.83 1.01 -36.75
N GLY A 426 -6.15 0.01 -36.16
CA GLY A 426 -5.15 0.22 -35.12
C GLY A 426 -5.71 0.22 -33.69
N GLU A 427 -7.01 0.02 -33.52
CA GLU A 427 -7.61 -0.21 -32.21
C GLU A 427 -7.15 -1.56 -31.67
N SER A 428 -6.88 -1.62 -30.37
CA SER A 428 -6.50 -2.84 -29.69
C SER A 428 -7.18 -2.95 -28.34
N GLY A 429 -7.33 -4.19 -27.86
CA GLY A 429 -7.92 -4.44 -26.57
C GLY A 429 -7.58 -5.82 -26.04
N ARG A 430 -8.10 -6.13 -24.84
CA ARG A 430 -7.88 -7.41 -24.17
C ARG A 430 -9.19 -8.01 -23.67
N THR A 431 -9.32 -9.32 -23.81
CA THR A 431 -10.41 -10.12 -23.23
C THR A 431 -9.82 -11.16 -22.30
N GLN A 432 -10.21 -11.17 -21.03
CA GLN A 432 -9.78 -12.21 -20.08
C GLN A 432 -10.54 -13.51 -20.34
N VAL A 433 -9.84 -14.63 -20.32
CA VAL A 433 -10.42 -15.98 -20.36
C VAL A 433 -9.88 -16.83 -19.21
N LEU A 434 -10.76 -17.57 -18.55
CA LEU A 434 -10.42 -18.42 -17.41
C LEU A 434 -10.52 -19.90 -17.82
N LEU A 435 -9.37 -20.59 -17.84
CA LEU A 435 -9.29 -22.03 -18.10
C LEU A 435 -9.39 -22.80 -16.78
N LEU A 436 -10.41 -23.66 -16.69
CA LEU A 436 -10.63 -24.62 -15.61
C LEU A 436 -10.14 -26.01 -16.03
N ARG A 437 -9.73 -26.84 -15.07
CA ARG A 437 -9.45 -28.26 -15.31
C ARG A 437 -10.72 -29.11 -15.26
#